data_AF-A0A7V5C1E9-F1
#
_entry.id   AF-A0A7V5C1E9-F1
#
_cell.length_a   1.000
_cell.length_b   1.000
_cell.length_c   1.000
_cell.angle_alpha   90.00
_cell.angle_beta   90.00
_cell.angle_gamma   90.00
#
_symmetry.space_group_name_H-M   'P 1'
#
loop_
_entity.id
_entity.type
_entity.pdbx_description
1 polymer ?
#
loop_
_entity_poly.entity_id
_entity_poly.type
_entity_poly.pdbx_seq_one_letter_code
_entity_poly.pdbx_strand_id
1 'polypeptide(L)'
;MATIVAACGGTPAPTTTEGPPETQPPATSSTTTRAPSPEFEGAVLDAGGCDYGGKIAKIEAVDEFTVVFDLCSPDPAFLAKIAFGVFGIQPAEHLEATGGAPITNPIGTGPYKLVEWVQGDSVVYERFDDYYGEKPAHKTAVLRWATEGAQRLLELQTGNVDGITFPSTDDYPVIEQDPNLVLVNKPEPNILYVGMTNTFEPFDDVRVRKAIALAIDRQRIVDTFYPPGSEVASHFTPCSVKFGCEGEPWYDYDPEQAKALLAEAGYPDGFATKIGYRDVFRGYLPEPGAVAQDIAAQLEENLGLDITIEVIESGEFIQTTTQGKYDGLYLLGWTGDYPHITNFLDFHFNADNPQFGKNDPSYYEPLAEASKQVDPDPALYAQANNAIKEFVPMVPIVHSVTAFAYRAEVDGAYAPPWGQVQFHLMDNGKDTFVFMQGNEPISLYCADESDGESLRACAQVVEALYDYDQNGEVVPQLATECTANDDLTQWTCKLRQGVKFHDGSDFDANDVVVSFTAGLDASSPLHVGNSGAFDYYSYLWDKLIRAEG
;
A
#
# COMPACT_ATOMS: atom_id res chain seq x y z
N MET A 1 17.07 -68.84 -13.42
CA MET A 1 18.05 -69.17 -14.47
C MET A 1 17.55 -68.57 -15.77
N ALA A 2 18.45 -67.87 -16.46
CA ALA A 2 18.41 -67.38 -17.84
C ALA A 2 18.76 -65.88 -17.87
N THR A 3 19.78 -65.60 -18.66
CA THR A 3 20.69 -64.48 -18.62
C THR A 3 20.54 -63.67 -19.91
N ILE A 4 20.56 -62.33 -19.80
CA ILE A 4 21.04 -61.29 -20.74
C ILE A 4 20.48 -61.24 -22.17
N VAL A 5 19.98 -60.07 -22.60
CA VAL A 5 20.50 -59.29 -23.75
C VAL A 5 20.27 -57.79 -23.50
N ALA A 6 21.32 -56.99 -23.72
CA ALA A 6 21.30 -55.53 -23.77
C ALA A 6 21.02 -55.01 -25.19
N ALA A 7 20.35 -53.86 -25.30
CA ALA A 7 20.42 -53.01 -26.49
C ALA A 7 20.28 -51.53 -26.08
N CYS A 8 21.23 -50.71 -26.53
CA CYS A 8 21.35 -49.28 -26.29
C CYS A 8 20.43 -48.45 -27.20
N GLY A 9 20.08 -47.26 -26.71
CA GLY A 9 20.24 -46.02 -27.50
C GLY A 9 19.00 -45.46 -28.19
N GLY A 10 18.31 -44.54 -27.50
CA GLY A 10 17.35 -43.61 -28.09
C GLY A 10 17.00 -42.51 -27.08
N THR A 11 17.70 -41.39 -27.13
CA THR A 11 17.36 -40.18 -26.36
C THR A 11 16.07 -39.57 -26.92
N PRO A 12 15.02 -39.32 -26.11
CA PRO A 12 13.89 -38.52 -26.56
C PRO A 12 14.26 -37.03 -26.54
N ALA A 13 13.87 -36.31 -27.58
CA ALA A 13 13.97 -34.86 -27.67
C ALA A 13 13.13 -34.18 -26.57
N PRO A 14 13.55 -33.00 -26.07
CA PRO A 14 12.80 -32.28 -25.04
C PRO A 14 11.45 -31.83 -25.61
N THR A 15 10.38 -32.18 -24.89
CA THR A 15 9.03 -31.70 -25.12
C THR A 15 9.01 -30.23 -24.74
N THR A 16 8.73 -29.35 -25.72
CA THR A 16 8.48 -27.94 -25.47
C THR A 16 7.20 -27.81 -24.64
N THR A 17 7.34 -27.39 -23.39
CA THR A 17 6.26 -26.85 -22.56
C THR A 17 5.75 -25.58 -23.24
N GLU A 18 4.49 -25.57 -23.67
CA GLU A 18 3.74 -24.36 -24.02
C GLU A 18 3.80 -23.39 -22.83
N GLY A 19 4.18 -22.14 -23.10
CA GLY A 19 4.13 -21.07 -22.12
C GLY A 19 2.68 -20.71 -21.73
N PRO A 20 2.51 -19.85 -20.72
CA PRO A 20 1.19 -19.33 -20.34
C PRO A 20 0.49 -18.69 -21.55
N PRO A 21 -0.84 -18.71 -21.63
CA PRO A 21 -1.56 -18.10 -22.75
C PRO A 21 -1.22 -16.61 -22.82
N GLU A 22 -0.90 -16.13 -24.03
CA GLU A 22 -0.77 -14.69 -24.32
C GLU A 22 -2.03 -13.97 -23.85
N THR A 23 -1.85 -12.94 -23.03
CA THR A 23 -2.89 -12.00 -22.64
C THR A 23 -3.49 -11.38 -23.90
N GLN A 24 -4.81 -11.51 -24.06
CA GLN A 24 -5.52 -10.84 -25.15
C GLN A 24 -5.37 -9.32 -24.96
N PRO A 25 -5.07 -8.56 -26.03
CA PRO A 25 -5.14 -7.11 -25.97
C PRO A 25 -6.57 -6.69 -25.59
N PRO A 26 -6.73 -5.62 -24.78
CA PRO A 26 -8.04 -5.17 -24.34
C PRO A 26 -8.96 -4.92 -25.54
N ALA A 27 -10.22 -5.35 -25.41
CA ALA A 27 -11.24 -5.18 -26.43
C ALA A 27 -11.33 -3.69 -26.82
N THR A 28 -11.12 -3.40 -28.11
CA THR A 28 -11.23 -2.06 -28.65
C THR A 28 -12.69 -1.59 -28.60
N SER A 29 -13.05 -0.90 -27.52
CA SER A 29 -14.26 -0.08 -27.54
C SER A 29 -14.08 0.98 -28.63
N SER A 30 -15.07 1.11 -29.51
CA SER A 30 -15.05 2.09 -30.59
C SER A 30 -15.31 3.49 -30.02
N THR A 31 -14.34 4.06 -29.31
CA THR A 31 -14.38 5.48 -28.92
C THR A 31 -14.21 6.32 -30.17
N THR A 32 -15.28 7.00 -30.56
CA THR A 32 -15.21 8.03 -31.58
C THR A 32 -14.41 9.19 -31.00
N THR A 33 -13.15 9.35 -31.42
CA THR A 33 -12.32 10.47 -30.98
C THR A 33 -12.96 11.79 -31.44
N ARG A 34 -13.41 12.60 -30.49
CA ARG A 34 -13.92 13.97 -30.70
C ARG A 34 -12.78 14.96 -30.47
N ALA A 35 -12.79 16.04 -31.24
CA ALA A 35 -11.95 17.20 -30.92
C ALA A 35 -12.45 17.89 -29.63
N PRO A 36 -11.53 18.46 -28.83
CA PRO A 36 -11.92 19.29 -27.69
C PRO A 36 -12.81 20.46 -28.12
N SER A 37 -13.73 20.85 -27.24
CA SER A 37 -14.58 22.03 -27.44
C SER A 37 -13.72 23.29 -27.51
N PRO A 38 -13.93 24.17 -28.50
CA PRO A 38 -13.26 25.47 -28.54
C PRO A 38 -13.75 26.44 -27.45
N GLU A 39 -14.85 26.10 -26.78
CA GLU A 39 -15.44 26.88 -25.68
C GLU A 39 -15.03 26.35 -24.29
N PHE A 40 -14.16 25.34 -24.23
CA PHE A 40 -13.68 24.77 -22.97
C PHE A 40 -12.86 25.79 -22.19
N GLU A 41 -13.28 26.06 -20.95
CA GLU A 41 -12.53 26.85 -19.97
C GLU A 41 -11.86 25.90 -18.99
N GLY A 42 -10.54 25.79 -19.08
CA GLY A 42 -9.75 24.88 -18.25
C GLY A 42 -9.56 25.37 -16.83
N ALA A 43 -9.83 24.49 -15.86
CA ALA A 43 -9.50 24.67 -14.46
C ALA A 43 -7.98 24.64 -14.25
N VAL A 44 -7.52 25.39 -13.25
CA VAL A 44 -6.11 25.47 -12.88
C VAL A 44 -5.97 25.45 -11.36
N LEU A 45 -5.15 24.54 -10.86
CA LEU A 45 -4.54 24.60 -9.53
C LEU A 45 -3.15 25.20 -9.67
N ASP A 46 -2.89 26.33 -9.04
CA ASP A 46 -1.57 26.97 -9.00
C ASP A 46 -1.14 27.15 -7.53
N ALA A 47 0.00 26.54 -7.19
CA ALA A 47 0.59 26.64 -5.85
C ALA A 47 1.20 28.03 -5.57
N GLY A 48 1.41 28.85 -6.59
CA GLY A 48 2.08 30.15 -6.49
C GLY A 48 3.60 30.06 -6.45
N GLY A 49 4.17 28.90 -6.74
CA GLY A 49 5.60 28.59 -6.68
C GLY A 49 5.91 27.41 -5.76
N CYS A 50 7.20 27.05 -5.66
CA CYS A 50 7.67 25.86 -4.94
C CYS A 50 8.16 26.12 -3.51
N ASP A 51 8.14 27.39 -3.08
CA ASP A 51 8.67 27.80 -1.77
C ASP A 51 7.88 27.23 -0.58
N TYR A 52 6.67 26.72 -0.80
CA TYR A 52 5.85 26.11 0.25
C TYR A 52 6.38 24.74 0.73
N GLY A 53 7.23 24.10 -0.06
CA GLY A 53 7.90 22.83 0.26
C GLY A 53 7.17 21.56 -0.19
N GLY A 54 6.06 21.68 -0.92
CA GLY A 54 5.41 20.52 -1.56
C GLY A 54 5.88 20.28 -2.99
N LYS A 55 5.40 19.18 -3.56
CA LYS A 55 5.86 18.65 -4.85
C LYS A 55 5.09 19.19 -6.06
N ILE A 56 3.84 19.60 -5.91
CA ILE A 56 3.02 20.10 -7.03
C ILE A 56 3.25 21.60 -7.21
N ALA A 57 3.70 22.02 -8.39
CA ALA A 57 3.79 23.44 -8.74
C ALA A 57 2.44 23.92 -9.32
N LYS A 58 1.88 23.15 -10.26
CA LYS A 58 0.66 23.50 -10.97
C LYS A 58 -0.01 22.26 -11.57
N ILE A 59 -1.33 22.27 -11.66
CA ILE A 59 -2.11 21.31 -12.43
C ILE A 59 -3.08 22.09 -13.31
N GLU A 60 -3.08 21.85 -14.61
CA GLU A 60 -3.96 22.56 -15.54
C GLU A 60 -4.67 21.63 -16.52
N ALA A 61 -5.95 21.91 -16.75
CA ALA A 61 -6.72 21.37 -17.85
C ALA A 61 -6.45 22.23 -19.10
N VAL A 62 -5.57 21.77 -20.00
CA VAL A 62 -5.21 22.57 -21.20
C VAL A 62 -6.24 22.44 -22.33
N ASP A 63 -7.01 21.35 -22.32
CA ASP A 63 -8.21 21.13 -23.12
C ASP A 63 -9.10 20.05 -22.45
N GLU A 64 -10.30 19.78 -22.99
CA GLU A 64 -11.27 18.80 -22.44
C GLU A 64 -10.65 17.43 -22.10
N PHE A 65 -9.57 17.03 -22.78
CA PHE A 65 -9.02 15.67 -22.71
C PHE A 65 -7.53 15.66 -22.38
N THR A 66 -6.99 16.76 -21.84
CA THR A 66 -5.56 16.87 -21.53
C THR A 66 -5.35 17.61 -20.22
N VAL A 67 -4.65 16.97 -19.30
CA VAL A 67 -4.20 17.55 -18.03
C VAL A 67 -2.68 17.59 -18.01
N VAL A 68 -2.10 18.70 -17.57
CA VAL A 68 -0.66 18.85 -17.36
C VAL A 68 -0.38 19.05 -15.89
N PHE A 69 0.54 18.25 -15.34
CA PHE A 69 1.06 18.37 -13.98
C PHE A 69 2.48 18.91 -14.05
N ASP A 70 2.71 20.11 -13.50
CA ASP A 70 4.04 20.67 -13.27
C ASP A 70 4.46 20.39 -11.81
N LEU A 71 5.66 19.85 -11.64
CA LEU A 71 6.23 19.46 -10.36
C LEU A 71 7.38 20.39 -9.97
N CYS A 72 7.55 20.60 -8.67
CA CYS A 72 8.64 21.35 -8.06
C CYS A 72 9.97 20.60 -8.06
N SER A 73 9.92 19.27 -8.18
CA SER A 73 11.07 18.39 -8.24
C SER A 73 10.73 17.15 -9.09
N PRO A 74 11.75 16.46 -9.66
CA PRO A 74 11.53 15.21 -10.38
C PRO A 74 10.76 14.18 -9.55
N ASP A 75 9.85 13.42 -10.17
CA ASP A 75 9.21 12.27 -9.54
C ASP A 75 9.14 11.04 -10.46
N PRO A 76 10.07 10.08 -10.34
CA PRO A 76 10.05 8.86 -11.13
C PRO A 76 8.88 7.92 -10.76
N ALA A 77 8.24 8.13 -9.62
CA ALA A 77 7.10 7.34 -9.17
C ALA A 77 5.74 7.97 -9.53
N PHE A 78 5.71 9.05 -10.33
CA PHE A 78 4.49 9.80 -10.63
C PHE A 78 3.33 8.90 -11.07
N LEU A 79 3.53 8.02 -12.06
CA LEU A 79 2.50 7.11 -12.55
C LEU A 79 2.01 6.14 -11.46
N ALA A 80 2.94 5.61 -10.67
CA ALA A 80 2.61 4.73 -9.56
C ALA A 80 1.81 5.47 -8.48
N LYS A 81 2.09 6.76 -8.22
CA LYS A 81 1.33 7.57 -7.26
C LYS A 81 -0.07 7.87 -7.77
N ILE A 82 -0.24 8.38 -9.00
CA ILE A 82 -1.57 8.71 -9.54
C ILE A 82 -2.44 7.48 -9.87
N ALA A 83 -1.89 6.27 -9.73
CA ALA A 83 -2.63 5.02 -9.76
C ALA A 83 -3.32 4.70 -8.41
N PHE A 84 -2.90 5.36 -7.33
CA PHE A 84 -3.42 5.07 -6.01
C PHE A 84 -4.86 5.58 -5.85
N GLY A 85 -5.76 4.72 -5.36
CA GLY A 85 -7.21 4.96 -5.39
C GLY A 85 -7.70 6.20 -4.61
N VAL A 86 -6.88 6.75 -3.71
CA VAL A 86 -7.15 8.04 -3.04
C VAL A 86 -7.25 9.20 -4.04
N PHE A 87 -6.59 9.09 -5.20
CA PHE A 87 -6.65 10.06 -6.28
C PHE A 87 -7.82 9.80 -7.25
N GLY A 88 -8.84 9.08 -6.79
CA GLY A 88 -10.06 8.82 -7.56
C GLY A 88 -10.76 10.11 -7.96
N ILE A 89 -11.18 10.20 -9.22
CA ILE A 89 -11.79 11.40 -9.80
C ILE A 89 -13.30 11.40 -9.58
N GLN A 90 -13.83 12.56 -9.19
CA GLN A 90 -15.26 12.81 -9.04
C GLN A 90 -15.70 13.99 -9.91
N PRO A 91 -17.00 14.09 -10.26
CA PRO A 91 -17.50 15.23 -11.01
C PRO A 91 -17.29 16.52 -10.22
N ALA A 92 -16.74 17.54 -10.87
CA ALA A 92 -16.50 18.85 -10.25
C ALA A 92 -17.79 19.43 -9.65
N GLU A 93 -18.90 19.36 -10.39
CA GLU A 93 -20.21 19.84 -9.94
C GLU A 93 -20.70 19.09 -8.70
N HIS A 94 -20.40 17.79 -8.57
CA HIS A 94 -20.79 16.99 -7.40
C HIS A 94 -19.97 17.33 -6.17
N LEU A 95 -18.65 17.53 -6.34
CA LEU A 95 -17.78 18.02 -5.26
C LEU A 95 -18.26 19.38 -4.77
N GLU A 96 -18.62 20.30 -5.67
CA GLU A 96 -19.19 21.61 -5.31
C GLU A 96 -20.55 21.48 -4.59
N ALA A 97 -21.44 20.63 -5.11
CA ALA A 97 -22.78 20.43 -4.54
C ALA A 97 -22.74 19.80 -3.14
N THR A 98 -21.74 18.98 -2.85
CA THR A 98 -21.52 18.35 -1.54
C THR A 98 -20.63 19.18 -0.63
N GLY A 99 -20.06 20.29 -1.10
CA GLY A 99 -19.13 21.12 -0.33
C GLY A 99 -17.81 20.41 -0.02
N GLY A 100 -17.34 19.52 -0.92
CA GLY A 100 -16.05 18.84 -0.78
C GLY A 100 -16.04 17.62 0.14
N ALA A 101 -17.21 17.08 0.48
CA ALA A 101 -17.32 15.94 1.41
C ALA A 101 -18.43 14.94 0.98
N PRO A 102 -18.31 14.26 -0.17
CA PRO A 102 -19.26 13.23 -0.61
C PRO A 102 -19.11 11.90 0.17
N ILE A 103 -19.09 11.97 1.51
CA ILE A 103 -18.74 10.87 2.44
C ILE A 103 -19.67 9.66 2.28
N THR A 104 -20.96 9.89 2.03
CA THR A 104 -21.98 8.81 1.96
C THR A 104 -22.67 8.73 0.60
N ASN A 105 -22.25 9.55 -0.36
CA ASN A 105 -22.86 9.68 -1.68
C ASN A 105 -21.83 9.96 -2.79
N PRO A 106 -20.70 9.21 -2.87
CA PRO A 106 -19.75 9.37 -3.96
C PRO A 106 -20.41 9.15 -5.31
N ILE A 107 -19.94 9.91 -6.31
CA ILE A 107 -20.25 9.70 -7.73
C ILE A 107 -18.93 9.54 -8.43
N GLY A 108 -18.77 8.48 -9.21
CA GLY A 108 -17.55 8.23 -9.95
C GLY A 108 -17.79 7.65 -11.33
N THR A 109 -16.74 7.12 -11.92
CA THR A 109 -16.73 6.50 -13.26
C THR A 109 -16.65 4.97 -13.19
N GLY A 110 -16.56 4.41 -11.98
CA GLY A 110 -16.27 3.01 -11.74
C GLY A 110 -17.37 2.06 -12.20
N PRO A 111 -17.09 0.75 -12.16
CA PRO A 111 -17.98 -0.29 -12.68
C PRO A 111 -19.30 -0.43 -11.91
N TYR A 112 -19.35 0.08 -10.67
CA TYR A 112 -20.52 0.04 -9.82
C TYR A 112 -20.91 1.42 -9.30
N LYS A 113 -22.23 1.65 -9.20
CA LYS A 113 -22.84 2.83 -8.57
C LYS A 113 -23.27 2.49 -7.16
N LEU A 114 -23.10 3.43 -6.23
CA LEU A 114 -23.66 3.29 -4.89
C LEU A 114 -25.20 3.27 -4.95
N VAL A 115 -25.83 2.27 -4.35
CA VAL A 115 -27.29 2.22 -4.13
C VAL A 115 -27.61 2.73 -2.74
N GLU A 116 -27.00 2.12 -1.72
CA GLU A 116 -27.18 2.50 -0.33
C GLU A 116 -26.03 2.03 0.54
N TRP A 117 -25.79 2.76 1.63
CA TRP A 117 -24.96 2.30 2.75
C TRP A 117 -25.86 2.11 3.97
N VAL A 118 -26.09 0.84 4.31
CA VAL A 118 -26.80 0.43 5.52
C VAL A 118 -25.80 0.41 6.67
N GLN A 119 -25.77 1.52 7.42
CA GLN A 119 -24.86 1.71 8.56
C GLN A 119 -24.94 0.53 9.54
N GLY A 120 -23.78 -0.02 9.90
CA GLY A 120 -23.62 -1.20 10.75
C GLY A 120 -23.88 -2.56 10.09
N ASP A 121 -24.22 -2.62 8.80
CA ASP A 121 -24.53 -3.88 8.10
C ASP A 121 -23.82 -4.06 6.75
N SER A 122 -24.05 -3.16 5.78
CA SER A 122 -23.56 -3.37 4.41
C SER A 122 -23.49 -2.10 3.55
N VAL A 123 -22.69 -2.14 2.48
CA VAL A 123 -22.77 -1.22 1.33
C VAL A 123 -23.27 -1.99 0.12
N VAL A 124 -24.32 -1.48 -0.53
CA VAL A 124 -24.94 -2.09 -1.70
C VAL A 124 -24.64 -1.25 -2.93
N TYR A 125 -24.19 -1.92 -3.99
CA TYR A 125 -23.90 -1.31 -5.27
C TYR A 125 -24.70 -1.96 -6.40
N GLU A 126 -25.00 -1.19 -7.44
CA GLU A 126 -25.58 -1.68 -8.68
C GLU A 126 -24.61 -1.47 -9.84
N ARG A 127 -24.61 -2.37 -10.82
CA ARG A 127 -23.75 -2.24 -12.00
C ARG A 127 -24.02 -0.93 -12.74
N PHE A 128 -22.96 -0.25 -13.16
CA PHE A 128 -23.07 0.87 -14.08
C PHE A 128 -23.15 0.36 -15.54
N ASP A 129 -24.36 0.31 -16.10
CA ASP A 129 -24.57 -0.23 -17.45
C ASP A 129 -23.89 0.60 -18.56
N ASP A 130 -23.50 1.85 -18.30
CA ASP A 130 -22.73 2.71 -19.23
C ASP A 130 -21.22 2.72 -18.94
N TYR A 131 -20.73 1.82 -18.07
CA TYR A 131 -19.30 1.67 -17.81
C TYR A 131 -18.51 1.46 -19.11
N TYR A 132 -17.41 2.21 -19.25
CA TYR A 132 -16.59 2.24 -20.47
C TYR A 132 -15.65 1.04 -20.58
N GLY A 133 -15.34 0.40 -19.46
CA GLY A 133 -14.50 -0.79 -19.38
C GLY A 133 -15.29 -2.10 -19.57
N GLU A 134 -14.72 -3.19 -19.09
CA GLU A 134 -15.43 -4.48 -19.04
C GLU A 134 -16.56 -4.41 -18.01
N LYS A 135 -17.78 -4.69 -18.44
CA LYS A 135 -18.95 -4.57 -17.56
C LYS A 135 -18.96 -5.71 -16.56
N PRO A 136 -19.29 -5.45 -15.29
CA PRO A 136 -19.47 -6.51 -14.31
C PRO A 136 -20.45 -7.59 -14.78
N ALA A 137 -20.09 -8.85 -14.55
CA ALA A 137 -20.99 -9.99 -14.72
C ALA A 137 -22.23 -9.84 -13.82
N HIS A 138 -22.02 -9.35 -12.60
CA HIS A 138 -23.04 -9.17 -11.57
C HIS A 138 -23.81 -7.88 -11.77
N LYS A 139 -25.12 -7.91 -11.50
CA LYS A 139 -25.94 -6.70 -11.45
C LYS A 139 -25.81 -5.97 -10.12
N THR A 140 -25.49 -6.71 -9.06
CA THR A 140 -25.39 -6.19 -7.70
C THR A 140 -24.10 -6.66 -7.07
N ALA A 141 -23.39 -5.76 -6.40
CA ALA A 141 -22.32 -6.10 -5.49
C ALA A 141 -22.71 -5.66 -4.07
N VAL A 142 -22.31 -6.43 -3.07
CA VAL A 142 -22.56 -6.10 -1.65
C VAL A 142 -21.26 -6.26 -0.87
N LEU A 143 -20.87 -5.22 -0.15
CA LEU A 143 -19.78 -5.26 0.81
C LEU A 143 -20.37 -5.39 2.22
N ARG A 144 -19.98 -6.43 2.95
CA ARG A 144 -20.33 -6.68 4.36
C ARG A 144 -19.08 -6.65 5.22
N TRP A 145 -19.25 -6.69 6.53
CA TRP A 145 -18.13 -6.79 7.46
C TRP A 145 -18.43 -7.64 8.69
N ALA A 146 -17.36 -8.20 9.26
CA ALA A 146 -17.36 -8.80 10.59
C ALA A 146 -15.94 -8.73 11.16
N THR A 147 -15.80 -8.22 12.38
CA THR A 147 -14.48 -8.01 13.03
C THR A 147 -13.73 -9.31 13.21
N GLU A 148 -14.42 -10.36 13.68
CA GLU A 148 -13.82 -11.65 13.97
C GLU A 148 -13.55 -12.46 12.70
N GLY A 149 -12.28 -12.85 12.47
CA GLY A 149 -11.89 -13.65 11.30
C GLY A 149 -12.64 -14.97 11.18
N ALA A 150 -12.85 -15.66 12.30
CA ALA A 150 -13.62 -16.91 12.35
C ALA A 150 -15.08 -16.71 11.92
N GLN A 151 -15.68 -15.54 12.19
CA GLN A 151 -17.03 -15.23 11.73
C GLN A 151 -17.05 -15.02 10.22
N ARG A 152 -16.07 -14.29 9.65
CA ARG A 152 -15.93 -14.14 8.19
C ARG A 152 -15.80 -15.49 7.50
N LEU A 153 -14.96 -16.38 8.03
CA LEU A 153 -14.79 -17.73 7.48
C LEU A 153 -16.09 -18.55 7.54
N LEU A 154 -16.85 -18.47 8.63
CA LEU A 154 -18.14 -19.16 8.74
C LEU A 154 -19.14 -18.67 7.68
N GLU A 155 -19.20 -17.36 7.43
CA GLU A 155 -20.04 -16.77 6.37
C GLU A 155 -19.62 -17.28 4.98
N LEU A 156 -18.32 -17.46 4.74
CA LEU A 156 -17.79 -18.01 3.49
C LEU A 156 -18.12 -19.50 3.33
N GLN A 157 -17.92 -20.30 4.37
CA GLN A 157 -18.22 -21.74 4.37
C GLN A 157 -19.70 -22.03 4.12
N THR A 158 -20.57 -21.21 4.72
CA THR A 158 -22.03 -21.32 4.55
C THR A 158 -22.53 -20.79 3.20
N GLY A 159 -21.68 -20.08 2.44
CA GLY A 159 -22.02 -19.52 1.15
C GLY A 159 -22.86 -18.24 1.22
N ASN A 160 -22.87 -17.57 2.39
CA ASN A 160 -23.50 -16.26 2.56
C ASN A 160 -22.68 -15.12 1.94
N VAL A 161 -21.37 -15.35 1.74
CA VAL A 161 -20.45 -14.46 1.04
C VAL A 161 -19.62 -15.26 0.05
N ASP A 162 -19.13 -14.59 -0.99
CA ASP A 162 -18.34 -15.17 -2.07
C ASP A 162 -16.82 -15.02 -1.84
N GLY A 163 -16.41 -14.00 -1.07
CA GLY A 163 -15.02 -13.79 -0.69
C GLY A 163 -14.85 -13.01 0.61
N ILE A 164 -13.74 -13.23 1.30
CA ILE A 164 -13.39 -12.56 2.56
C ILE A 164 -11.94 -12.06 2.56
N THR A 165 -11.71 -10.96 3.27
CA THR A 165 -10.34 -10.51 3.57
C THR A 165 -9.79 -11.17 4.84
N PHE A 166 -8.47 -11.37 4.83
CA PHE A 166 -7.65 -11.67 6.00
C PHE A 166 -8.27 -12.74 6.92
N PRO A 167 -8.48 -14.00 6.45
CA PRO A 167 -8.81 -15.08 7.37
C PRO A 167 -7.70 -15.24 8.41
N SER A 168 -8.02 -15.81 9.58
CA SER A 168 -7.00 -16.10 10.59
C SER A 168 -5.96 -17.06 10.01
N THR A 169 -4.69 -16.86 10.34
CA THR A 169 -3.59 -17.74 9.88
C THR A 169 -3.80 -19.17 10.35
N ASP A 170 -4.33 -19.35 11.56
CA ASP A 170 -4.72 -20.65 12.13
C ASP A 170 -5.80 -21.37 11.30
N ASP A 171 -6.59 -20.63 10.52
CA ASP A 171 -7.66 -21.18 9.68
C ASP A 171 -7.18 -21.53 8.26
N TYR A 172 -5.95 -21.19 7.86
CA TYR A 172 -5.45 -21.49 6.52
C TYR A 172 -5.54 -23.00 6.20
N PRO A 173 -5.12 -23.93 7.09
CA PRO A 173 -5.26 -25.36 6.81
C PRO A 173 -6.72 -25.81 6.69
N VAL A 174 -7.66 -25.13 7.36
CA VAL A 174 -9.09 -25.41 7.26
C VAL A 174 -9.60 -25.02 5.88
N ILE A 175 -9.20 -23.86 5.37
CA ILE A 175 -9.57 -23.35 4.05
C ILE A 175 -8.98 -24.24 2.94
N GLU A 176 -7.69 -24.57 3.03
CA GLU A 176 -7.00 -25.41 2.03
C GLU A 176 -7.55 -26.84 1.93
N GLN A 177 -8.14 -27.35 3.02
CA GLN A 177 -8.75 -28.69 3.07
C GLN A 177 -10.22 -28.71 2.64
N ASP A 178 -10.90 -27.56 2.56
CA ASP A 178 -12.28 -27.46 2.10
C ASP A 178 -12.33 -27.36 0.57
N PRO A 179 -12.86 -28.37 -0.15
CA PRO A 179 -12.91 -28.35 -1.62
C PRO A 179 -13.85 -27.26 -2.18
N ASN A 180 -14.64 -26.59 -1.36
CA ASN A 180 -15.51 -25.50 -1.77
C ASN A 180 -14.86 -24.12 -1.60
N LEU A 181 -13.65 -24.05 -1.07
CA LEU A 181 -12.93 -22.81 -0.82
C LEU A 181 -11.59 -22.79 -1.55
N VAL A 182 -11.08 -21.59 -1.77
CA VAL A 182 -9.72 -21.35 -2.23
C VAL A 182 -9.09 -20.27 -1.37
N LEU A 183 -7.88 -20.55 -0.88
CA LEU A 183 -7.02 -19.57 -0.24
C LEU A 183 -6.18 -18.90 -1.33
N VAL A 184 -6.27 -17.58 -1.43
CA VAL A 184 -5.55 -16.79 -2.43
C VAL A 184 -4.51 -15.96 -1.69
N ASN A 185 -3.24 -16.30 -1.90
CA ASN A 185 -2.13 -15.54 -1.32
C ASN A 185 -2.17 -14.10 -1.82
N LYS A 186 -2.00 -13.17 -0.89
CA LYS A 186 -1.84 -11.74 -1.15
C LYS A 186 -0.36 -11.40 -0.88
N PRO A 187 0.49 -11.38 -1.93
CA PRO A 187 1.86 -10.91 -1.80
C PRO A 187 1.81 -9.40 -1.62
N GLU A 188 1.74 -8.94 -0.37
CA GLU A 188 1.71 -7.52 -0.04
C GLU A 188 3.09 -7.09 0.42
N PRO A 189 3.81 -6.22 -0.31
CA PRO A 189 5.10 -5.74 0.15
C PRO A 189 4.93 -4.99 1.47
N ASN A 190 5.43 -5.58 2.55
CA ASN A 190 5.30 -5.05 3.89
C ASN A 190 6.53 -5.37 4.74
N ILE A 191 6.65 -4.73 5.89
CA ILE A 191 7.72 -4.94 6.86
C ILE A 191 7.17 -4.72 8.27
N LEU A 192 7.42 -5.64 9.19
CA LEU A 192 7.43 -5.35 10.63
C LEU A 192 8.84 -4.99 11.07
N TYR A 193 8.94 -4.00 11.95
CA TYR A 193 10.20 -3.62 12.56
C TYR A 193 10.08 -3.29 14.04
N VAL A 194 11.22 -3.38 14.72
CA VAL A 194 11.41 -2.78 16.05
C VAL A 194 12.06 -1.42 15.85
N GLY A 195 11.31 -0.36 16.09
CA GLY A 195 11.76 1.01 15.96
C GLY A 195 12.48 1.50 17.21
N MET A 196 13.45 2.40 17.02
CA MET A 196 14.18 3.12 18.05
C MET A 196 14.35 4.57 17.60
N THR A 197 14.21 5.52 18.51
CA THR A 197 14.52 6.93 18.20
C THR A 197 15.91 7.27 18.76
N ASN A 198 16.87 7.50 17.86
CA ASN A 198 18.30 7.66 18.21
C ASN A 198 18.67 8.99 18.90
N THR A 199 17.68 9.77 19.33
CA THR A 199 17.85 11.00 20.10
C THR A 199 17.63 10.81 21.60
N PHE A 200 17.16 9.63 22.01
CA PHE A 200 17.00 9.24 23.41
C PHE A 200 18.16 8.34 23.85
N GLU A 201 18.70 8.57 25.04
CA GLU A 201 19.61 7.61 25.68
C GLU A 201 18.83 6.36 26.10
N PRO A 202 19.38 5.14 25.98
CA PRO A 202 20.71 4.81 25.46
C PRO A 202 20.74 4.52 23.94
N PHE A 203 19.63 4.77 23.23
CA PHE A 203 19.51 4.49 21.80
C PHE A 203 20.30 5.45 20.92
N ASP A 204 20.86 6.52 21.47
CA ASP A 204 21.79 7.43 20.78
C ASP A 204 23.12 6.75 20.44
N ASP A 205 23.54 5.74 21.22
CA ASP A 205 24.70 4.91 20.91
C ASP A 205 24.37 3.80 19.90
N VAL A 206 24.99 3.85 18.72
CA VAL A 206 24.81 2.85 17.66
C VAL A 206 25.19 1.43 18.11
N ARG A 207 26.08 1.28 19.10
CA ARG A 207 26.46 -0.03 19.65
C ARG A 207 25.32 -0.67 20.43
N VAL A 208 24.50 0.13 21.12
CA VAL A 208 23.28 -0.35 21.79
C VAL A 208 22.27 -0.84 20.75
N ARG A 209 22.03 -0.06 19.70
CA ARG A 209 21.11 -0.45 18.61
C ARG A 209 21.58 -1.72 17.89
N LYS A 210 22.87 -1.84 17.59
CA LYS A 210 23.48 -3.06 17.03
C LYS A 210 23.34 -4.27 17.95
N ALA A 211 23.57 -4.10 19.25
CA ALA A 211 23.36 -5.17 20.22
C ALA A 211 21.90 -5.67 20.20
N ILE A 212 20.92 -4.77 20.17
CA ILE A 212 19.50 -5.13 20.06
C ILE A 212 19.23 -5.88 18.75
N ALA A 213 19.77 -5.42 17.61
CA ALA A 213 19.59 -6.08 16.32
C ALA A 213 20.12 -7.52 16.29
N LEU A 214 21.27 -7.78 16.93
CA LEU A 214 21.90 -9.10 17.02
C LEU A 214 21.23 -10.02 18.05
N ALA A 215 20.55 -9.46 19.06
CA ALA A 215 19.94 -10.19 20.16
C ALA A 215 18.53 -10.72 19.87
N ILE A 216 17.95 -10.43 18.70
CA ILE A 216 16.61 -10.89 18.33
C ILE A 216 16.73 -12.04 17.32
N ASP A 217 16.29 -13.23 17.72
CA ASP A 217 16.02 -14.38 16.86
C ASP A 217 14.73 -14.11 16.06
N ARG A 218 14.94 -13.51 14.89
CA ARG A 218 13.88 -13.14 13.96
C ARG A 218 13.23 -14.36 13.30
N GLN A 219 14.00 -15.44 13.09
CA GLN A 219 13.46 -16.68 12.52
C GLN A 219 12.44 -17.31 13.46
N ARG A 220 12.73 -17.34 14.77
CA ARG A 220 11.76 -17.83 15.77
C ARG A 220 10.45 -17.07 15.73
N ILE A 221 10.48 -15.74 15.57
CA ILE A 221 9.28 -14.90 15.47
C ILE A 221 8.47 -15.29 14.24
N VAL A 222 9.13 -15.40 13.08
CA VAL A 222 8.48 -15.82 11.82
C VAL A 222 7.84 -17.20 11.96
N ASP A 223 8.58 -18.19 12.45
CA ASP A 223 8.10 -19.58 12.56
C ASP A 223 6.94 -19.74 13.56
N THR A 224 6.83 -18.84 14.54
CA THR A 224 5.83 -18.92 15.63
C THR A 224 4.55 -18.16 15.32
N PHE A 225 4.66 -16.96 14.73
CA PHE A 225 3.52 -16.02 14.64
C PHE A 225 3.04 -15.74 13.22
N TYR A 226 3.76 -16.19 12.20
CA TYR A 226 3.47 -15.84 10.80
C TYR A 226 3.12 -17.06 9.96
N PRO A 227 2.26 -16.90 8.93
CA PRO A 227 1.88 -18.01 8.07
C PRO A 227 3.05 -18.47 7.19
N PRO A 228 3.03 -19.74 6.73
CA PRO A 228 4.01 -20.24 5.76
C PRO A 228 4.13 -19.33 4.54
N GLY A 229 5.36 -19.07 4.11
CA GLY A 229 5.66 -18.13 3.02
C GLY A 229 6.08 -16.74 3.49
N SER A 230 5.86 -16.40 4.77
CA SER A 230 6.46 -15.22 5.39
C SER A 230 7.97 -15.40 5.53
N GLU A 231 8.73 -14.32 5.37
CA GLU A 231 10.19 -14.36 5.29
C GLU A 231 10.84 -13.44 6.32
N VAL A 232 11.93 -13.91 6.95
CA VAL A 232 12.78 -13.04 7.78
C VAL A 232 13.31 -11.92 6.89
N ALA A 233 13.09 -10.68 7.30
CA ALA A 233 13.44 -9.52 6.50
C ALA A 233 14.97 -9.41 6.35
N SER A 234 15.46 -9.55 5.12
CA SER A 234 16.89 -9.35 4.80
C SER A 234 17.25 -7.88 4.66
N HIS A 235 16.28 -7.02 4.33
CA HIS A 235 16.40 -5.58 4.15
C HIS A 235 15.14 -4.91 4.72
N PHE A 236 15.12 -3.58 4.81
CA PHE A 236 13.89 -2.85 5.17
C PHE A 236 12.79 -3.09 4.14
N THR A 237 13.14 -2.99 2.86
CA THR A 237 12.22 -3.16 1.74
C THR A 237 12.25 -4.62 1.25
N PRO A 238 11.09 -5.25 1.00
CA PRO A 238 11.03 -6.57 0.37
C PRO A 238 11.74 -6.63 -0.99
N CYS A 239 12.36 -7.76 -1.31
CA CYS A 239 12.98 -7.99 -2.63
C CYS A 239 12.00 -7.96 -3.81
N SER A 240 10.69 -8.08 -3.55
CA SER A 240 9.66 -7.95 -4.58
C SER A 240 9.52 -6.52 -5.12
N VAL A 241 10.01 -5.52 -4.38
CA VAL A 241 10.09 -4.13 -4.86
C VAL A 241 11.43 -3.94 -5.57
N LYS A 242 11.41 -3.43 -6.80
CA LYS A 242 12.62 -3.14 -7.57
C LYS A 242 13.60 -2.29 -6.73
N PHE A 243 14.86 -2.71 -6.69
CA PHE A 243 15.94 -2.14 -5.86
C PHE A 243 15.80 -2.32 -4.33
N GLY A 244 14.78 -3.02 -3.84
CA GLY A 244 14.50 -3.14 -2.41
C GLY A 244 15.61 -3.80 -1.59
N CYS A 245 16.29 -4.80 -2.17
CA CYS A 245 17.26 -5.62 -1.47
C CYS A 245 18.67 -5.60 -2.10
N GLU A 246 19.06 -4.46 -2.65
CA GLU A 246 20.44 -4.21 -3.06
C GLU A 246 21.38 -4.12 -1.84
N GLY A 247 22.61 -4.61 -1.97
CA GLY A 247 23.62 -4.54 -0.92
C GLY A 247 23.71 -5.80 -0.06
N GLU A 248 24.12 -5.64 1.20
CA GLU A 248 24.30 -6.73 2.14
C GLU A 248 23.03 -7.00 2.96
N PRO A 249 22.67 -8.27 3.20
CA PRO A 249 21.55 -8.60 4.07
C PRO A 249 21.83 -8.18 5.53
N TRP A 250 20.75 -8.06 6.29
CA TRP A 250 20.75 -7.74 7.71
C TRP A 250 21.53 -8.74 8.57
N TYR A 251 21.80 -8.35 9.82
CA TYR A 251 22.53 -9.15 10.79
C TYR A 251 21.85 -10.50 11.10
N ASP A 252 22.65 -11.57 11.18
CA ASP A 252 22.21 -12.85 11.74
C ASP A 252 22.06 -12.75 13.27
N TYR A 253 21.29 -13.66 13.86
CA TYR A 253 21.14 -13.76 15.31
C TYR A 253 22.45 -14.20 15.97
N ASP A 254 23.01 -13.34 16.83
CA ASP A 254 24.25 -13.58 17.58
C ASP A 254 24.17 -12.92 18.97
N PRO A 255 23.56 -13.60 19.96
CA PRO A 255 23.37 -13.05 21.30
C PRO A 255 24.71 -12.91 22.06
N GLU A 256 25.74 -13.67 21.70
CA GLU A 256 27.06 -13.55 22.34
C GLU A 256 27.75 -12.23 21.93
N GLN A 257 27.75 -11.92 20.63
CA GLN A 257 28.26 -10.64 20.12
C GLN A 257 27.40 -9.48 20.60
N ALA A 258 26.08 -9.65 20.64
CA ALA A 258 25.15 -8.64 21.15
C ALA A 258 25.51 -8.21 22.58
N LYS A 259 25.70 -9.18 23.47
CA LYS A 259 26.06 -8.94 24.87
C LYS A 259 27.43 -8.27 25.00
N ALA A 260 28.41 -8.65 24.17
CA ALA A 260 29.73 -8.01 24.17
C ALA A 260 29.63 -6.53 23.76
N LEU A 261 28.90 -6.23 22.68
CA LEU A 261 28.68 -4.85 22.21
C LEU A 261 27.95 -4.00 23.26
N LEU A 262 26.94 -4.56 23.93
CA LEU A 262 26.20 -3.85 24.96
C LEU A 262 27.08 -3.52 26.18
N ALA A 263 27.96 -4.45 26.58
CA ALA A 263 28.96 -4.20 27.62
C ALA A 263 29.97 -3.11 27.21
N GLU A 264 30.44 -3.12 25.96
CA GLU A 264 31.32 -2.06 25.42
C GLU A 264 30.63 -0.69 25.36
N ALA A 265 29.31 -0.68 25.16
CA ALA A 265 28.48 0.52 25.22
C ALA A 265 28.27 1.05 26.65
N GLY A 266 28.70 0.29 27.68
CA GLY A 266 28.58 0.69 29.08
C GLY A 266 27.40 0.09 29.83
N TYR A 267 26.69 -0.88 29.24
CA TYR A 267 25.51 -1.53 29.81
C TYR A 267 25.70 -3.05 30.01
N PRO A 268 26.74 -3.51 30.74
CA PRO A 268 27.05 -4.95 30.85
C PRO A 268 25.96 -5.79 31.53
N ASP A 269 25.10 -5.15 32.33
CA ASP A 269 23.98 -5.76 33.06
C ASP A 269 22.61 -5.33 32.49
N GLY A 270 22.59 -4.75 31.29
CA GLY A 270 21.38 -4.21 30.66
C GLY A 270 20.94 -2.85 31.22
N PHE A 271 19.72 -2.46 30.87
CA PHE A 271 19.06 -1.22 31.32
C PHE A 271 17.54 -1.37 31.28
N ALA A 272 16.83 -0.49 31.98
CA ALA A 272 15.37 -0.44 31.94
C ALA A 272 14.88 0.31 30.69
N THR A 273 13.88 -0.23 30.01
CA THR A 273 13.23 0.39 28.86
C THR A 273 11.79 -0.10 28.72
N LYS A 274 11.16 0.24 27.61
CA LYS A 274 9.79 -0.17 27.31
C LYS A 274 9.62 -0.53 25.84
N ILE A 275 8.61 -1.35 25.58
CA ILE A 275 8.17 -1.69 24.23
C ILE A 275 6.71 -1.26 24.03
N GLY A 276 6.50 -0.32 23.12
CA GLY A 276 5.17 0.23 22.80
C GLY A 276 4.59 -0.40 21.54
N TYR A 277 3.29 -0.65 21.54
CA TYR A 277 2.55 -1.02 20.33
C TYR A 277 1.09 -0.56 20.40
N ARG A 278 0.40 -0.56 19.27
CA ARG A 278 -1.06 -0.39 19.18
C ARG A 278 -1.73 -1.73 18.91
N ASP A 279 -2.82 -2.03 19.61
CA ASP A 279 -3.51 -3.32 19.55
C ASP A 279 -4.47 -3.38 18.36
N VAL A 280 -3.90 -3.36 17.15
CA VAL A 280 -4.66 -3.38 15.90
C VAL A 280 -4.01 -4.35 14.92
N PHE A 281 -4.80 -5.28 14.39
CA PHE A 281 -4.35 -6.22 13.36
C PHE A 281 -3.78 -5.47 12.15
N ARG A 282 -2.61 -5.93 11.69
CA ARG A 282 -1.99 -5.52 10.42
C ARG A 282 -1.34 -6.74 9.77
N GLY A 283 -1.28 -6.78 8.44
CA GLY A 283 -0.65 -7.89 7.72
C GLY A 283 0.80 -8.15 8.17
N TYR A 284 1.56 -7.08 8.42
CA TYR A 284 2.92 -7.17 8.97
C TYR A 284 2.97 -7.55 10.46
N LEU A 285 1.91 -7.36 11.24
CA LEU A 285 1.87 -7.64 12.69
C LEU A 285 0.48 -8.16 13.09
N PRO A 286 0.22 -9.47 12.88
CA PRO A 286 -1.10 -10.06 13.11
C PRO A 286 -1.43 -10.20 14.61
N GLU A 287 -0.42 -10.46 15.45
CA GLU A 287 -0.55 -10.70 16.89
C GLU A 287 0.33 -9.73 17.71
N PRO A 288 -0.01 -8.41 17.77
CA PRO A 288 0.87 -7.39 18.35
C PRO A 288 1.39 -7.70 19.76
N GLY A 289 0.48 -8.13 20.65
CA GLY A 289 0.83 -8.42 22.04
C GLY A 289 1.73 -9.64 22.22
N ALA A 290 1.49 -10.71 21.46
CA ALA A 290 2.29 -11.93 21.56
C ALA A 290 3.71 -11.72 21.00
N VAL A 291 3.82 -11.01 19.88
CA VAL A 291 5.13 -10.65 19.29
C VAL A 291 5.91 -9.71 20.21
N ALA A 292 5.25 -8.73 20.85
CA ALA A 292 5.89 -7.85 21.84
C ALA A 292 6.44 -8.62 23.06
N GLN A 293 5.66 -9.57 23.58
CA GLN A 293 6.09 -10.44 24.68
C GLN A 293 7.28 -11.31 24.29
N ASP A 294 7.28 -11.87 23.08
CA ASP A 294 8.37 -12.69 22.58
C ASP A 294 9.66 -11.88 22.47
N ILE A 295 9.62 -10.71 21.81
CA ILE A 295 10.78 -9.81 21.67
C ILE A 295 11.29 -9.34 23.04
N ALA A 296 10.39 -8.96 23.96
CA ALA A 296 10.78 -8.56 25.30
C ALA A 296 11.53 -9.69 26.02
N ALA A 297 11.00 -10.91 26.00
CA ALA A 297 11.63 -12.07 26.62
C ALA A 297 13.02 -12.38 26.03
N GLN A 298 13.19 -12.27 24.71
CA GLN A 298 14.50 -12.45 24.06
C GLN A 298 15.51 -11.42 24.54
N LEU A 299 15.12 -10.14 24.59
CA LEU A 299 16.02 -9.06 25.01
C LEU A 299 16.34 -9.11 26.51
N GLU A 300 15.39 -9.52 27.36
CA GLU A 300 15.62 -9.82 28.77
C GLU A 300 16.64 -10.97 28.93
N GLU A 301 16.47 -12.07 28.20
CA GLU A 301 17.34 -13.24 28.27
C GLU A 301 18.76 -12.95 27.74
N ASN A 302 18.84 -12.34 26.55
CA ASN A 302 20.10 -12.17 25.82
C ASN A 302 20.92 -10.97 26.30
N LEU A 303 20.25 -9.89 26.73
CA LEU A 303 20.90 -8.61 27.05
C LEU A 303 20.67 -8.15 28.50
N GLY A 304 19.78 -8.79 29.26
CA GLY A 304 19.47 -8.38 30.64
C GLY A 304 18.67 -7.08 30.71
N LEU A 305 17.96 -6.69 29.65
CA LEU A 305 17.09 -5.51 29.69
C LEU A 305 15.94 -5.74 30.69
N ASP A 306 15.41 -4.67 31.28
CA ASP A 306 14.19 -4.68 32.09
C ASP A 306 13.09 -3.98 31.29
N ILE A 307 12.18 -4.74 30.68
CA ILE A 307 11.26 -4.24 29.65
C ILE A 307 9.82 -4.18 30.17
N THR A 308 9.23 -2.99 30.14
CA THR A 308 7.79 -2.81 30.31
C THR A 308 7.07 -2.80 28.97
N ILE A 309 6.04 -3.63 28.80
CA ILE A 309 5.18 -3.64 27.61
C ILE A 309 4.04 -2.64 27.79
N GLU A 310 3.85 -1.73 26.84
CA GLU A 310 2.81 -0.70 26.86
C GLU A 310 1.91 -0.81 25.62
N VAL A 311 0.60 -0.90 25.84
CA VAL A 311 -0.42 -0.76 24.79
C VAL A 311 -0.86 0.69 24.71
N ILE A 312 -0.78 1.28 23.53
CA ILE A 312 -1.03 2.71 23.29
C ILE A 312 -2.19 2.85 22.30
N GLU A 313 -3.03 3.87 22.50
CA GLU A 313 -4.11 4.20 21.57
C GLU A 313 -3.53 4.47 20.17
N SER A 314 -4.21 4.01 19.12
CA SER A 314 -3.66 3.98 17.76
C SER A 314 -3.26 5.36 17.23
N GLY A 315 -4.11 6.38 17.41
CA GLY A 315 -3.82 7.74 16.97
C GLY A 315 -2.65 8.36 17.72
N GLU A 316 -2.63 8.25 19.04
CA GLU A 316 -1.53 8.69 19.90
C GLU A 316 -0.21 7.98 19.55
N PHE A 317 -0.25 6.67 19.31
CA PHE A 317 0.91 5.86 18.96
C PHE A 317 1.53 6.34 17.65
N ILE A 318 0.73 6.40 16.58
CA ILE A 318 1.21 6.82 15.25
C ILE A 318 1.78 8.24 15.31
N GLN A 319 1.07 9.19 15.94
CA GLN A 319 1.56 10.56 16.07
C GLN A 319 2.91 10.62 16.80
N THR A 320 3.05 9.88 17.90
CA THR A 320 4.26 9.90 18.74
C THR A 320 5.45 9.26 18.04
N THR A 321 5.25 8.12 17.37
CA THR A 321 6.33 7.41 16.66
C THR A 321 6.76 8.16 15.40
N THR A 322 5.83 8.64 14.59
CA THR A 322 6.14 9.38 13.34
C THR A 322 6.91 10.67 13.62
N GLN A 323 6.65 11.32 14.76
CA GLN A 323 7.37 12.54 15.15
C GLN A 323 8.72 12.27 15.84
N GLY A 324 9.15 11.01 15.98
CA GLY A 324 10.38 10.65 16.67
C GLY A 324 10.36 11.02 18.16
N LYS A 325 9.19 10.91 18.80
CA LYS A 325 9.00 11.29 20.22
C LYS A 325 8.83 10.11 21.15
N TYR A 326 8.91 8.89 20.63
CA TYR A 326 8.78 7.69 21.44
C TYR A 326 10.11 7.32 22.10
N ASP A 327 10.18 7.46 23.43
CA ASP A 327 11.33 7.05 24.24
C ASP A 327 11.20 5.57 24.63
N GLY A 328 11.85 4.69 23.88
CA GLY A 328 11.79 3.23 24.04
C GLY A 328 11.87 2.48 22.72
N LEU A 329 11.63 1.17 22.80
CA LEU A 329 11.39 0.31 21.65
C LEU A 329 9.92 0.41 21.23
N TYR A 330 9.62 0.29 19.95
CA TYR A 330 8.23 0.22 19.51
C TYR A 330 8.06 -0.74 18.33
N LEU A 331 6.90 -1.40 18.28
CA LEU A 331 6.51 -2.26 17.16
C LEU A 331 5.64 -1.48 16.21
N LEU A 332 6.16 -1.27 15.01
CA LEU A 332 5.41 -0.67 13.92
C LEU A 332 5.88 -1.32 12.60
N GLY A 333 5.10 -1.10 11.56
CA GLY A 333 5.42 -1.63 10.25
C GLY A 333 4.91 -0.75 9.16
N TRP A 334 5.25 -1.15 7.94
CA TRP A 334 4.82 -0.48 6.72
C TRP A 334 4.24 -1.51 5.77
N THR A 335 3.11 -1.21 5.17
CA THR A 335 2.61 -1.88 3.97
C THR A 335 2.76 -0.85 2.86
N GLY A 336 3.37 -1.24 1.75
CA GLY A 336 3.57 -0.29 0.67
C GLY A 336 2.24 0.14 0.03
N ASP A 337 2.12 1.43 -0.28
CA ASP A 337 0.96 2.03 -0.93
C ASP A 337 1.04 1.95 -2.46
N TYR A 338 2.25 2.05 -3.02
CA TYR A 338 2.50 2.01 -4.47
C TYR A 338 3.81 1.27 -4.81
N PRO A 339 3.90 0.64 -5.99
CA PRO A 339 5.00 -0.28 -6.38
C PRO A 339 6.31 0.45 -6.74
N HIS A 340 6.86 1.23 -5.83
CA HIS A 340 8.12 1.92 -6.06
C HIS A 340 8.93 2.05 -4.78
N ILE A 341 10.26 1.96 -4.91
CA ILE A 341 11.20 2.00 -3.79
C ILE A 341 11.09 3.27 -2.93
N THR A 342 10.65 4.38 -3.53
CA THR A 342 10.44 5.66 -2.84
C THR A 342 9.34 5.60 -1.78
N ASN A 343 8.41 4.65 -1.88
CA ASN A 343 7.40 4.42 -0.85
C ASN A 343 7.97 3.73 0.40
N PHE A 344 9.15 3.15 0.31
CA PHE A 344 9.84 2.49 1.43
C PHE A 344 11.04 3.30 1.88
N LEU A 345 12.12 3.32 1.10
CA LEU A 345 13.39 3.86 1.55
C LEU A 345 13.37 5.38 1.67
N ASP A 346 12.99 6.07 0.60
CA ASP A 346 12.94 7.54 0.58
C ASP A 346 11.95 8.08 1.61
N PHE A 347 10.81 7.42 1.81
CA PHE A 347 9.87 7.84 2.83
C PHE A 347 10.45 7.75 4.25
N HIS A 348 11.04 6.60 4.62
CA HIS A 348 11.48 6.37 6.00
C HIS A 348 12.86 6.95 6.32
N PHE A 349 13.74 7.10 5.32
CA PHE A 349 15.16 7.40 5.50
C PHE A 349 15.62 8.64 4.73
N ASN A 350 14.72 9.53 4.32
CA ASN A 350 15.12 10.87 3.87
C ASN A 350 15.67 11.72 5.03
N ALA A 351 16.28 12.86 4.70
CA ALA A 351 16.92 13.74 5.68
C ALA A 351 15.95 14.28 6.75
N ASP A 352 14.69 14.53 6.38
CA ASP A 352 13.72 15.29 7.15
C ASP A 352 12.75 14.42 7.97
N ASN A 353 12.69 13.11 7.74
CA ASN A 353 11.81 12.20 8.49
C ASN A 353 12.36 11.94 9.90
N PRO A 354 11.70 12.41 10.98
CA PRO A 354 12.24 12.31 12.34
C PRO A 354 11.94 10.97 13.03
N GLN A 355 11.21 10.05 12.40
CA GLN A 355 10.66 8.85 13.03
C GLN A 355 11.68 8.02 13.83
N PHE A 356 12.90 7.84 13.29
CA PHE A 356 14.00 7.12 13.94
C PHE A 356 15.04 8.05 14.60
N GLY A 357 14.74 9.35 14.71
CA GLY A 357 15.61 10.38 15.26
C GLY A 357 16.34 11.16 14.17
N LYS A 358 17.65 11.35 14.31
CA LYS A 358 18.50 12.06 13.34
C LYS A 358 18.98 11.12 12.25
N ASN A 359 18.74 11.49 10.99
CA ASN A 359 19.21 10.72 9.83
C ASN A 359 20.69 10.98 9.52
N ASP A 360 21.37 9.96 8.97
CA ASP A 360 22.78 10.04 8.57
C ASP A 360 22.92 10.22 7.04
N PRO A 361 23.76 11.15 6.56
CA PRO A 361 23.95 11.42 5.14
C PRO A 361 24.35 10.19 4.33
N SER A 362 25.03 9.22 4.94
CA SER A 362 25.49 8.03 4.24
C SER A 362 24.37 7.19 3.61
N TYR A 363 23.14 7.26 4.14
CA TYR A 363 21.98 6.64 3.51
C TYR A 363 21.01 7.63 2.87
N TYR A 364 20.78 8.83 3.43
CA TYR A 364 19.79 9.73 2.82
C TYR A 364 20.31 10.40 1.53
N GLU A 365 21.62 10.68 1.41
CA GLU A 365 22.18 11.31 0.20
C GLU A 365 22.10 10.41 -1.05
N PRO A 366 22.48 9.11 -1.01
CA PRO A 366 22.31 8.25 -2.18
C PRO A 366 20.84 8.03 -2.54
N LEU A 367 19.92 7.97 -1.57
CA LEU A 367 18.48 7.90 -1.84
C LEU A 367 18.00 9.16 -2.57
N ALA A 368 18.35 10.34 -2.05
CA ALA A 368 17.99 11.62 -2.67
C ALA A 368 18.59 11.80 -4.08
N GLU A 369 19.70 11.14 -4.40
CA GLU A 369 20.25 11.13 -5.75
C GLU A 369 19.55 10.13 -6.68
N ALA A 370 19.21 8.94 -6.17
CA ALA A 370 18.48 7.93 -6.92
C ALA A 370 17.06 8.39 -7.27
N SER A 371 16.40 9.12 -6.35
CA SER A 371 15.03 9.62 -6.49
C SER A 371 14.81 10.63 -7.62
N LYS A 372 15.89 11.09 -8.27
CA LYS A 372 15.84 12.02 -9.41
C LYS A 372 15.90 11.31 -10.77
N GLN A 373 16.03 9.97 -10.78
CA GLN A 373 16.31 9.18 -11.97
C GLN A 373 15.19 8.17 -12.23
N VAL A 374 14.86 7.93 -13.51
CA VAL A 374 13.88 6.90 -13.91
C VAL A 374 14.42 5.48 -13.64
N ASP A 375 15.70 5.28 -13.93
CA ASP A 375 16.40 4.00 -13.74
C ASP A 375 17.77 4.27 -13.09
N PRO A 376 17.78 4.50 -11.77
CA PRO A 376 19.01 4.82 -11.04
C PRO A 376 20.01 3.64 -11.03
N ASP A 377 21.30 3.97 -10.83
CA ASP A 377 22.33 2.96 -10.59
C ASP A 377 22.00 2.17 -9.29
N PRO A 378 21.83 0.83 -9.34
CA PRO A 378 21.56 0.01 -8.17
C PRO A 378 22.57 0.19 -7.02
N ALA A 379 23.79 0.64 -7.32
CA ALA A 379 24.82 0.93 -6.32
C ALA A 379 24.40 2.01 -5.31
N LEU A 380 23.53 2.96 -5.69
CA LEU A 380 22.99 3.97 -4.78
C LEU A 380 22.13 3.32 -3.68
N TYR A 381 21.26 2.39 -4.05
CA TYR A 381 20.43 1.66 -3.09
C TYR A 381 21.25 0.67 -2.26
N ALA A 382 22.26 0.02 -2.85
CA ALA A 382 23.21 -0.80 -2.08
C ALA A 382 23.95 0.02 -1.02
N GLN A 383 24.41 1.24 -1.36
CA GLN A 383 25.05 2.16 -0.42
C GLN A 383 24.09 2.54 0.71
N ALA A 384 22.85 2.91 0.37
CA ALA A 384 21.84 3.29 1.35
C ALA A 384 21.51 2.13 2.31
N ASN A 385 21.20 0.94 1.79
CA ASN A 385 20.87 -0.23 2.59
C ASN A 385 22.03 -0.65 3.52
N ASN A 386 23.27 -0.63 3.02
CA ASN A 386 24.45 -0.94 3.84
C ASN A 386 24.63 0.07 4.97
N ALA A 387 24.39 1.36 4.71
CA ALA A 387 24.44 2.40 5.73
C ALA A 387 23.27 2.26 6.73
N ILE A 388 22.04 1.96 6.29
CA ILE A 388 20.90 1.67 7.19
C ILE A 388 21.24 0.49 8.11
N LYS A 389 21.83 -0.57 7.58
CA LYS A 389 22.37 -1.69 8.37
C LYS A 389 23.45 -1.24 9.34
N GLU A 390 24.39 -0.40 8.93
CA GLU A 390 25.45 0.10 9.80
C GLU A 390 24.94 0.99 10.94
N PHE A 391 23.92 1.82 10.70
CA PHE A 391 23.40 2.78 11.68
C PHE A 391 22.23 2.23 12.51
N VAL A 392 21.60 1.14 12.09
CA VAL A 392 20.51 0.46 12.81
C VAL A 392 19.45 1.45 13.33
N PRO A 393 18.77 2.21 12.47
CA PRO A 393 17.66 3.08 12.88
C PRO A 393 16.46 2.26 13.39
N MET A 394 16.28 1.07 12.84
CA MET A 394 15.30 0.07 13.24
C MET A 394 15.89 -1.34 13.07
N VAL A 395 15.21 -2.36 13.59
CA VAL A 395 15.50 -3.77 13.32
C VAL A 395 14.39 -4.34 12.43
N PRO A 396 14.67 -4.72 11.17
CA PRO A 396 13.70 -5.38 10.30
C PRO A 396 13.49 -6.82 10.77
N ILE A 397 12.22 -7.20 10.97
CA ILE A 397 11.83 -8.50 11.52
C ILE A 397 11.36 -9.43 10.41
N VAL A 398 10.28 -9.07 9.70
CA VAL A 398 9.59 -9.98 8.79
C VAL A 398 8.88 -9.23 7.66
N HIS A 399 8.94 -9.82 6.46
CA HIS A 399 8.00 -9.56 5.38
C HIS A 399 6.92 -10.64 5.43
N SER A 400 5.70 -10.24 5.80
CA SER A 400 4.59 -11.17 6.06
C SER A 400 3.82 -11.49 4.79
N VAL A 401 3.37 -12.74 4.66
CA VAL A 401 2.35 -13.10 3.67
C VAL A 401 0.97 -12.98 4.31
N THR A 402 0.02 -12.40 3.58
CA THR A 402 -1.41 -12.44 3.94
C THR A 402 -2.17 -13.21 2.86
N ALA A 403 -3.45 -13.47 3.10
CA ALA A 403 -4.31 -14.12 2.11
C ALA A 403 -5.72 -13.54 2.17
N PHE A 404 -6.44 -13.69 1.06
CA PHE A 404 -7.89 -13.64 1.01
C PHE A 404 -8.41 -15.07 0.81
N ALA A 405 -9.69 -15.30 1.07
CA ALA A 405 -10.31 -16.58 0.79
C ALA A 405 -11.61 -16.38 0.02
N TYR A 406 -11.88 -17.29 -0.91
CA TYR A 406 -13.03 -17.22 -1.79
C TYR A 406 -13.74 -18.58 -1.85
N ARG A 407 -15.00 -18.56 -2.27
CA ARG A 407 -15.67 -19.77 -2.74
C ARG A 407 -14.94 -20.27 -3.99
N ALA A 408 -14.70 -21.57 -4.08
CA ALA A 408 -14.02 -22.19 -5.23
C ALA A 408 -14.76 -22.03 -6.56
N GLU A 409 -16.04 -21.65 -6.54
CA GLU A 409 -16.83 -21.35 -7.73
C GLU A 409 -16.62 -19.93 -8.29
N VAL A 410 -15.92 -19.05 -7.55
CA VAL A 410 -15.60 -17.69 -8.01
C VAL A 410 -14.46 -17.77 -9.03
N ASP A 411 -14.82 -17.57 -10.29
CA ASP A 411 -13.85 -17.38 -11.36
C ASP A 411 -13.16 -16.01 -11.23
N GLY A 412 -11.88 -15.96 -11.56
CA GLY A 412 -11.06 -14.75 -11.41
C GLY A 412 -10.73 -14.35 -9.96
N ALA A 413 -10.93 -15.23 -8.96
CA ALA A 413 -10.58 -14.95 -7.57
C ALA A 413 -9.10 -14.55 -7.41
N TYR A 414 -8.84 -13.37 -6.84
CA TYR A 414 -7.50 -12.79 -6.75
C TYR A 414 -7.36 -11.90 -5.51
N ALA A 415 -6.13 -11.67 -5.06
CA ALA A 415 -5.82 -10.71 -4.01
C ALA A 415 -4.68 -9.80 -4.50
N PRO A 416 -4.96 -8.53 -4.83
CA PRO A 416 -3.95 -7.72 -5.50
C PRO A 416 -2.81 -7.33 -4.52
N PRO A 417 -1.56 -7.28 -5.01
CA PRO A 417 -0.42 -6.84 -4.20
C PRO A 417 -0.52 -5.36 -3.81
N TRP A 418 -1.12 -4.54 -4.69
CA TRP A 418 -1.32 -3.09 -4.52
C TRP A 418 -2.77 -2.71 -4.82
N GLY A 419 -3.21 -1.56 -4.32
CA GLY A 419 -4.59 -1.11 -4.53
C GLY A 419 -5.64 -2.02 -3.88
N GLN A 420 -6.87 -1.96 -4.38
CA GLN A 420 -8.02 -2.64 -3.80
C GLN A 420 -8.55 -3.73 -4.73
N VAL A 421 -9.17 -4.75 -4.13
CA VAL A 421 -9.90 -5.75 -4.91
C VAL A 421 -11.06 -5.09 -5.64
N GLN A 422 -11.22 -5.43 -6.91
CA GLN A 422 -12.23 -4.90 -7.81
C GLN A 422 -13.25 -6.00 -8.08
N PHE A 423 -14.48 -5.85 -7.59
CA PHE A 423 -15.48 -6.92 -7.62
C PHE A 423 -15.90 -7.29 -9.04
N HIS A 424 -15.76 -6.38 -10.01
CA HIS A 424 -16.13 -6.63 -11.40
C HIS A 424 -15.20 -7.59 -12.14
N LEU A 425 -14.01 -7.88 -11.61
CA LEU A 425 -13.04 -8.80 -12.20
C LEU A 425 -13.25 -10.26 -11.79
N MET A 426 -14.28 -10.52 -10.96
CA MET A 426 -14.62 -11.85 -10.49
C MET A 426 -16.01 -12.23 -10.99
N ASP A 427 -16.26 -13.54 -11.15
CA ASP A 427 -17.57 -14.07 -11.51
C ASP A 427 -17.92 -15.32 -10.69
N ASN A 428 -18.96 -15.25 -9.87
CA ASN A 428 -19.55 -16.39 -9.14
C ASN A 428 -20.72 -17.07 -9.88
N GLY A 429 -21.03 -16.68 -11.12
CA GLY A 429 -22.14 -17.17 -11.93
C GLY A 429 -23.53 -16.69 -11.48
N LYS A 430 -23.63 -15.69 -10.59
CA LYS A 430 -24.88 -15.17 -10.01
C LYS A 430 -25.08 -13.69 -10.37
N ASP A 431 -26.32 -13.22 -10.21
CA ASP A 431 -26.67 -11.80 -10.38
C ASP A 431 -26.08 -10.92 -9.25
N THR A 432 -25.66 -11.51 -8.13
CA THR A 432 -25.15 -10.82 -6.94
C THR A 432 -23.81 -11.41 -6.50
N PHE A 433 -22.84 -10.53 -6.24
CA PHE A 433 -21.57 -10.87 -5.60
C PHE A 433 -21.50 -10.23 -4.21
N VAL A 434 -21.10 -10.98 -3.20
CA VAL A 434 -21.01 -10.52 -1.81
C VAL A 434 -19.60 -10.72 -1.30
N PHE A 435 -18.94 -9.63 -0.92
CA PHE A 435 -17.60 -9.62 -0.36
C PHE A 435 -17.64 -9.18 1.10
N MET A 436 -16.79 -9.74 1.96
CA MET A 436 -16.77 -9.40 3.39
C MET A 436 -15.38 -9.00 3.89
N GLN A 437 -15.31 -7.87 4.57
CA GLN A 437 -14.08 -7.34 5.17
C GLN A 437 -14.14 -7.28 6.70
N GLY A 438 -13.08 -6.78 7.34
CA GLY A 438 -12.97 -6.75 8.80
C GLY A 438 -13.90 -5.74 9.47
N ASN A 439 -14.04 -4.54 8.90
CA ASN A 439 -14.76 -3.44 9.55
C ASN A 439 -15.65 -2.67 8.55
N GLU A 440 -16.61 -1.94 9.10
CA GLU A 440 -17.37 -0.94 8.36
C GLU A 440 -16.42 0.13 7.80
N PRO A 441 -16.56 0.55 6.52
CA PRO A 441 -15.86 1.73 6.03
C PRO A 441 -16.26 2.95 6.85
N ILE A 442 -15.33 3.86 7.17
CA ILE A 442 -15.68 5.09 7.91
C ILE A 442 -16.20 6.18 6.97
N SER A 443 -16.02 6.00 5.66
CA SER A 443 -16.38 6.93 4.60
C SER A 443 -16.33 6.23 3.25
N LEU A 444 -17.02 6.79 2.26
CA LEU A 444 -16.94 6.39 0.85
C LEU A 444 -16.26 7.44 -0.02
N TYR A 445 -15.64 8.47 0.56
CA TYR A 445 -14.86 9.47 -0.16
C TYR A 445 -13.36 9.15 -0.11
N CYS A 446 -12.85 8.41 -1.11
CA CYS A 446 -11.46 7.89 -1.09
C CYS A 446 -10.37 8.93 -0.80
N ALA A 447 -10.55 10.18 -1.21
CA ALA A 447 -9.49 11.18 -1.19
C ALA A 447 -9.01 11.58 0.21
N ASP A 448 -9.84 11.36 1.23
CA ASP A 448 -9.55 11.73 2.61
C ASP A 448 -9.42 10.53 3.56
N GLU A 449 -9.32 9.31 3.01
CA GLU A 449 -9.23 8.08 3.80
C GLU A 449 -7.86 7.43 3.73
N SER A 450 -7.43 6.87 4.86
CA SER A 450 -6.14 6.20 5.02
C SER A 450 -6.22 4.72 5.37
N ASP A 451 -7.43 4.16 5.48
CA ASP A 451 -7.67 2.77 5.84
C ASP A 451 -8.14 1.92 4.65
N GLY A 452 -7.75 0.65 4.63
CA GLY A 452 -8.06 -0.26 3.52
C GLY A 452 -9.55 -0.61 3.40
N GLU A 453 -10.31 -0.48 4.48
CA GLU A 453 -11.72 -0.83 4.58
C GLU A 453 -12.60 0.22 3.89
N SER A 454 -12.29 1.50 4.08
CA SER A 454 -12.88 2.63 3.34
C SER A 454 -12.43 2.64 1.89
N LEU A 455 -11.13 2.47 1.64
CA LEU A 455 -10.59 2.47 0.27
C LEU A 455 -11.18 1.34 -0.59
N ARG A 456 -11.37 0.13 -0.04
CA ARG A 456 -12.02 -0.97 -0.79
C ARG A 456 -13.46 -0.67 -1.16
N ALA A 457 -14.19 0.00 -0.27
CA ALA A 457 -15.58 0.36 -0.47
C ALA A 457 -15.74 1.43 -1.56
N CYS A 458 -14.91 2.47 -1.53
CA CYS A 458 -15.01 3.57 -2.49
C CYS A 458 -14.37 3.23 -3.86
N ALA A 459 -13.37 2.34 -3.91
CA ALA A 459 -12.72 1.91 -5.16
C ALA A 459 -13.65 1.16 -6.13
N GLN A 460 -14.84 0.74 -5.70
CA GLN A 460 -15.86 0.18 -6.61
C GLN A 460 -16.60 1.27 -7.40
N VAL A 461 -16.53 2.53 -6.92
CA VAL A 461 -17.31 3.67 -7.38
C VAL A 461 -16.43 4.69 -8.12
N VAL A 462 -15.29 5.04 -7.55
CA VAL A 462 -14.38 6.05 -8.11
C VAL A 462 -13.11 5.41 -8.66
N GLU A 463 -12.55 6.01 -9.71
CA GLU A 463 -11.34 5.53 -10.38
C GLU A 463 -10.32 6.66 -10.52
N ALA A 464 -9.05 6.32 -10.47
CA ALA A 464 -7.96 7.28 -10.66
C ALA A 464 -7.52 7.33 -12.15
N LEU A 465 -6.52 8.17 -12.45
CA LEU A 465 -5.98 8.30 -13.81
C LEU A 465 -5.30 7.02 -14.30
N TYR A 466 -4.62 6.34 -13.39
CA TYR A 466 -4.00 5.03 -13.58
C TYR A 466 -4.59 4.05 -12.55
N ASP A 467 -4.23 2.77 -12.64
CA ASP A 467 -4.57 1.73 -11.68
C ASP A 467 -3.39 0.75 -11.52
N TYR A 468 -3.49 -0.15 -10.56
CA TYR A 468 -2.65 -1.34 -10.48
C TYR A 468 -3.45 -2.55 -10.96
N ASP A 469 -2.91 -3.29 -11.93
CA ASP A 469 -3.55 -4.52 -12.37
C ASP A 469 -3.50 -5.62 -11.28
N GLN A 470 -4.10 -6.78 -11.54
CA GLN A 470 -4.15 -7.90 -10.60
C GLN A 470 -2.75 -8.41 -10.18
N ASN A 471 -1.72 -8.14 -10.97
CA ASN A 471 -0.33 -8.52 -10.70
C ASN A 471 0.46 -7.39 -10.05
N GLY A 472 -0.13 -6.19 -9.93
CA GLY A 472 0.50 -5.02 -9.33
C GLY A 472 1.23 -4.10 -10.29
N GLU A 473 1.05 -4.29 -11.60
CA GLU A 473 1.66 -3.45 -12.61
C GLU A 473 0.85 -2.16 -12.80
N VAL A 474 1.55 -1.03 -12.98
CA VAL A 474 0.92 0.28 -13.17
C VAL A 474 0.37 0.39 -14.59
N VAL A 475 -0.95 0.52 -14.73
CA VAL A 475 -1.66 0.53 -16.01
C VAL A 475 -2.55 1.77 -16.19
N PRO A 476 -2.77 2.28 -17.42
CA PRO A 476 -3.68 3.41 -17.64
C PRO A 476 -5.15 3.06 -17.36
N GLN A 477 -5.89 3.98 -16.73
CA GLN A 477 -7.32 3.82 -16.41
C GLN A 477 -8.16 4.93 -17.05
N LEU A 478 -8.40 6.04 -16.33
CA LEU A 478 -9.07 7.23 -16.89
C LEU A 478 -8.17 8.04 -17.83
N ALA A 479 -6.85 7.95 -17.66
CA ALA A 479 -5.90 8.37 -18.67
C ALA A 479 -5.64 7.24 -19.68
N THR A 480 -5.41 7.58 -20.94
CA THR A 480 -4.89 6.63 -21.94
C THR A 480 -3.36 6.58 -21.94
N GLU A 481 -2.71 7.70 -21.60
CA GLU A 481 -1.26 7.82 -21.43
C GLU A 481 -0.92 9.07 -20.61
N CYS A 482 0.18 9.02 -19.88
CA CYS A 482 0.86 10.18 -19.30
C CYS A 482 2.33 10.14 -19.71
N THR A 483 2.83 11.24 -20.26
CA THR A 483 4.21 11.36 -20.78
C THR A 483 4.98 12.41 -20.00
N ALA A 484 6.18 12.06 -19.54
CA ALA A 484 7.07 12.96 -18.83
C ALA A 484 7.95 13.78 -19.79
N ASN A 485 8.38 14.96 -19.35
CA ASN A 485 9.56 15.62 -19.92
C ASN A 485 10.86 14.92 -19.45
N ASP A 486 11.98 15.28 -20.06
CA ASP A 486 13.30 14.66 -19.78
C ASP A 486 13.72 14.77 -18.30
N ASP A 487 13.28 15.82 -17.61
CA ASP A 487 13.63 16.11 -16.22
C ASP A 487 12.63 15.52 -15.20
N LEU A 488 11.57 14.83 -15.65
CA LEU A 488 10.47 14.31 -14.82
C LEU A 488 9.75 15.35 -13.96
N THR A 489 9.82 16.62 -14.37
CA THR A 489 9.21 17.77 -13.68
C THR A 489 7.91 18.22 -14.33
N GLN A 490 7.54 17.66 -15.48
CA GLN A 490 6.26 17.90 -16.13
C GLN A 490 5.71 16.60 -16.69
N TRP A 491 4.43 16.32 -16.43
CA TRP A 491 3.71 15.16 -16.94
C TRP A 491 2.46 15.62 -17.69
N THR A 492 2.34 15.22 -18.96
CA THR A 492 1.17 15.47 -19.81
C THR A 492 0.33 14.21 -19.92
N CYS A 493 -0.88 14.25 -19.38
CA CYS A 493 -1.83 13.14 -19.37
C CYS A 493 -2.94 13.34 -20.39
N LYS A 494 -3.16 12.35 -21.27
CA LYS A 494 -4.28 12.28 -22.20
C LYS A 494 -5.40 11.45 -21.61
N LEU A 495 -6.60 11.99 -21.59
CA LEU A 495 -7.77 11.39 -20.96
C LEU A 495 -8.58 10.54 -21.95
N ARG A 496 -9.22 9.51 -21.41
CA ARG A 496 -10.17 8.69 -22.14
C ARG A 496 -11.41 9.51 -22.47
N GLN A 497 -11.82 9.47 -23.74
CA GLN A 497 -12.98 10.21 -24.21
C GLN A 497 -14.27 9.39 -24.09
N GLY A 498 -15.39 10.08 -23.85
CA GLY A 498 -16.72 9.46 -23.80
C GLY A 498 -16.99 8.66 -22.53
N VAL A 499 -16.17 8.82 -21.50
CA VAL A 499 -16.43 8.30 -20.16
C VAL A 499 -17.55 9.10 -19.52
N LYS A 500 -18.44 8.40 -18.82
CA LYS A 500 -19.56 8.98 -18.09
C LYS A 500 -19.39 8.74 -16.61
N PHE A 501 -19.77 9.73 -15.81
CA PHE A 501 -20.03 9.52 -14.39
C PHE A 501 -21.38 8.82 -14.17
N HIS A 502 -21.58 8.29 -12.98
CA HIS A 502 -22.80 7.58 -12.59
C HIS A 502 -24.08 8.41 -12.68
N ASP A 503 -23.99 9.74 -12.65
CA ASP A 503 -25.10 10.68 -12.84
C ASP A 503 -25.36 11.06 -14.31
N GLY A 504 -24.54 10.57 -15.23
CA GLY A 504 -24.62 10.81 -16.67
C GLY A 504 -23.84 12.03 -17.17
N SER A 505 -23.21 12.80 -16.28
CA SER A 505 -22.27 13.87 -16.67
C SER A 505 -21.06 13.29 -17.41
N ASP A 506 -20.46 14.11 -18.27
CA ASP A 506 -19.25 13.75 -19.01
C ASP A 506 -18.03 13.90 -18.09
N PHE A 507 -17.09 12.96 -18.19
CA PHE A 507 -15.76 13.10 -17.60
C PHE A 507 -14.86 13.95 -18.50
N ASP A 508 -14.25 14.98 -17.93
CA ASP A 508 -13.27 15.83 -18.59
C ASP A 508 -12.09 16.25 -17.69
N ALA A 509 -11.17 17.02 -18.26
CA ALA A 509 -9.96 17.48 -17.58
C ALA A 509 -10.22 18.40 -16.37
N ASN A 510 -11.35 19.10 -16.30
CA ASN A 510 -11.68 19.93 -15.13
C ASN A 510 -11.99 19.08 -13.91
N ASP A 511 -12.65 17.92 -14.08
CA ASP A 511 -12.93 17.00 -12.97
C ASP A 511 -11.64 16.52 -12.29
N VAL A 512 -10.59 16.28 -13.10
CA VAL A 512 -9.27 15.92 -12.60
C VAL A 512 -8.69 17.05 -11.77
N VAL A 513 -8.62 18.27 -12.33
CA VAL A 513 -8.02 19.43 -11.64
C VAL A 513 -8.79 19.75 -10.36
N VAL A 514 -10.12 19.71 -10.37
CA VAL A 514 -10.95 20.00 -9.20
C VAL A 514 -10.80 18.93 -8.13
N SER A 515 -10.77 17.64 -8.49
CA SER A 515 -10.53 16.54 -7.54
C SER A 515 -9.15 16.67 -6.88
N PHE A 516 -8.10 16.95 -7.66
CA PHE A 516 -6.77 17.20 -7.11
C PHE A 516 -6.70 18.50 -6.30
N THR A 517 -7.43 19.55 -6.67
CA THR A 517 -7.52 20.80 -5.90
C THR A 517 -8.15 20.55 -4.53
N ALA A 518 -9.23 19.77 -4.48
CA ALA A 518 -9.87 19.39 -3.22
C ALA A 518 -8.91 18.66 -2.28
N GLY A 519 -8.03 17.79 -2.80
CA GLY A 519 -7.04 17.08 -1.98
C GLY A 519 -5.76 17.86 -1.66
N LEU A 520 -5.28 18.73 -2.56
CA LEU A 520 -3.98 19.39 -2.43
C LEU A 520 -4.02 20.78 -1.80
N ASP A 521 -5.10 21.54 -1.97
CA ASP A 521 -5.16 22.94 -1.54
C ASP A 521 -5.98 23.11 -0.26
N ALA A 522 -5.29 23.28 0.86
CA ALA A 522 -5.89 23.44 2.18
C ALA A 522 -6.77 24.70 2.32
N SER A 523 -6.65 25.67 1.39
CA SER A 523 -7.50 26.86 1.36
C SER A 523 -8.75 26.70 0.48
N SER A 524 -8.84 25.60 -0.27
CA SER A 524 -9.98 25.33 -1.15
C SER A 524 -11.24 25.14 -0.30
N PRO A 525 -12.39 25.71 -0.71
CA PRO A 525 -13.66 25.42 -0.05
C PRO A 525 -14.09 23.96 -0.21
N LEU A 526 -13.42 23.19 -1.07
CA LEU A 526 -13.66 21.76 -1.29
C LEU A 526 -12.72 20.86 -0.47
N HIS A 527 -11.74 21.42 0.25
CA HIS A 527 -10.83 20.67 1.11
C HIS A 527 -11.49 20.43 2.48
N VAL A 528 -12.53 19.59 2.50
CA VAL A 528 -13.36 19.35 3.69
C VAL A 528 -13.24 17.91 4.15
N GLY A 529 -13.47 16.94 3.26
CA GLY A 529 -13.29 15.52 3.59
C GLY A 529 -14.18 15.01 4.74
N ASN A 530 -13.82 13.84 5.25
CA ASN A 530 -14.37 13.20 6.45
C ASN A 530 -13.58 13.60 7.70
N SER A 531 -12.27 13.40 7.67
CA SER A 531 -11.30 13.86 8.66
C SER A 531 -10.77 15.27 8.35
N GLY A 532 -10.72 15.64 7.07
CA GLY A 532 -10.11 16.86 6.56
C GLY A 532 -8.58 16.85 6.59
N ALA A 533 -7.96 15.68 6.77
CA ALA A 533 -6.51 15.54 6.86
C ALA A 533 -5.84 15.40 5.49
N PHE A 534 -6.50 14.71 4.56
CA PHE A 534 -5.99 14.34 3.24
C PHE A 534 -4.56 13.80 3.33
N ASP A 535 -4.34 12.89 4.29
CA ASP A 535 -3.02 12.42 4.71
C ASP A 535 -2.18 11.98 3.50
N TYR A 536 -2.76 11.20 2.60
CA TYR A 536 -2.07 10.73 1.40
C TYR A 536 -1.71 11.83 0.40
N TYR A 537 -2.48 12.91 0.30
CA TYR A 537 -2.09 14.05 -0.53
C TYR A 537 -0.89 14.77 0.08
N SER A 538 -0.92 15.02 1.39
CA SER A 538 0.20 15.66 2.09
C SER A 538 1.46 14.79 2.04
N TYR A 539 1.30 13.49 2.19
CA TYR A 539 2.38 12.51 2.22
C TYR A 539 2.99 12.29 0.83
N LEU A 540 2.18 11.96 -0.17
CA LEU A 540 2.68 11.57 -1.49
C LEU A 540 3.14 12.75 -2.34
N TRP A 541 2.70 13.96 -2.00
CA TRP A 541 3.10 15.20 -2.66
C TRP A 541 3.90 16.13 -1.76
N ASP A 542 4.53 15.56 -0.73
CA ASP A 542 5.42 16.19 0.27
C ASP A 542 4.76 17.24 1.18
N LYS A 543 3.76 18.00 0.69
CA LYS A 543 2.98 18.97 1.46
C LYS A 543 1.72 19.42 0.73
N LEU A 544 0.70 19.80 1.49
CA LEU A 544 -0.47 20.53 0.99
C LEU A 544 -0.13 21.99 0.63
N ILE A 545 -0.73 22.48 -0.45
CA ILE A 545 -0.71 23.86 -0.89
C ILE A 545 -1.49 24.71 0.12
N ARG A 546 -0.93 25.87 0.49
CA ARG A 546 -1.56 26.86 1.39
C ARG A 546 -1.99 26.32 2.76
N ALA A 547 -1.42 25.21 3.24
CA ALA A 547 -1.61 24.76 4.61
C ALA A 547 -1.00 25.73 5.63
N GLU A 548 -1.71 26.00 6.72
CA GLU A 548 -1.15 26.73 7.87
C GLU A 548 -0.10 25.85 8.55
N GLY A 549 1.06 26.43 8.85
CA GLY A 549 2.25 25.72 9.35
C GLY A 549 2.32 25.52 10.85
#